data_AF-A0A973TM16-F1
#
_entry.id   AF-A0A973TM16-F1
#
_cell.length_a   1.000
_cell.length_b   1.000
_cell.length_c   1.000
_cell.angle_alpha   90.00
_cell.angle_beta   90.00
_cell.angle_gamma   90.00
#
_symmetry.space_group_name_H-M   'P 1'
#
loop_
_entity.id
_entity.type
_entity.pdbx_description
1 polymer ?
#
loop_
_entity_poly.entity_id
_entity_poly.type
_entity_poly.pdbx_seq_one_letter_code
_entity_poly.pdbx_strand_id
1 'polypeptide(L)'
;MSISRSLSARAGERAAVAIVTLLLAATALAGAAWAGFPLIGSAQAATRDYHFRVVGSEHGLAQNSVTAFAEDGEGFVWVGTQGGLHRYDGQRYQLFRHDPRDKASLPDSYVTAIAVDGRDALWVGTYSEFLARLDLHTGAIRRFTVDGGAAPGSPRKQVLAVLPVDKQVWVGTAAGLLRFDPRTGRSVTLLRVDPRVVAPSPNQALVRDRDRAVWYASAAGLYRFGAGGGMERIDAGTTRALAFDRDGRLWVGKPDGLYRLRDDGRTLLRVWPRDGDDNAGATDVRSIA
;
A
#
# COMPACT_ATOMS: atom_id res chain seq x y z
N MET A 1 6.73 -65.37 -47.01
CA MET A 1 7.60 -65.69 -48.16
C MET A 1 7.18 -64.80 -49.32
N SER A 2 8.15 -64.08 -49.88
CA SER A 2 8.15 -63.27 -51.11
C SER A 2 7.40 -61.93 -51.20
N ILE A 3 8.21 -60.94 -51.55
CA ILE A 3 7.94 -59.57 -52.03
C ILE A 3 7.62 -59.60 -53.54
N SER A 4 7.15 -58.45 -54.06
CA SER A 4 7.19 -57.95 -55.46
C SER A 4 5.85 -58.12 -56.21
N ARG A 5 5.33 -57.16 -56.99
CA ARG A 5 5.98 -56.11 -57.79
C ARG A 5 4.95 -55.02 -58.15
N SER A 6 5.46 -53.81 -58.36
CA SER A 6 4.79 -52.59 -58.77
C SER A 6 4.77 -52.38 -60.29
N LEU A 7 3.84 -51.50 -60.73
CA LEU A 7 3.90 -50.56 -61.87
C LEU A 7 3.65 -51.07 -63.31
N SER A 8 2.67 -50.44 -63.98
CA SER A 8 2.77 -49.81 -65.31
C SER A 8 1.35 -49.42 -65.78
N ALA A 9 0.92 -48.18 -65.55
CA ALA A 9 1.02 -47.07 -66.50
C ALA A 9 -0.01 -47.14 -67.65
N ARG A 10 -1.14 -46.44 -67.47
CA ARG A 10 -1.79 -45.65 -68.52
C ARG A 10 -2.35 -44.37 -67.90
N ALA A 11 -1.42 -43.49 -67.54
CA ALA A 11 -1.63 -42.06 -67.46
C ALA A 11 -1.36 -41.48 -68.85
N GLY A 12 -2.30 -40.71 -69.40
CA GLY A 12 -2.21 -40.12 -70.73
C GLY A 12 -3.56 -40.29 -71.44
N GLU A 13 -4.22 -39.16 -71.75
CA GLU A 13 -5.58 -39.08 -72.32
C GLU A 13 -6.68 -39.48 -71.31
N ARG A 14 -7.17 -38.60 -70.45
CA ARG A 14 -7.99 -37.44 -70.83
C ARG A 14 -7.97 -36.42 -69.69
N ALA A 15 -6.78 -35.90 -69.41
CA ALA A 15 -6.55 -34.67 -68.66
C ALA A 15 -7.00 -33.40 -69.41
N ALA A 16 -7.88 -33.52 -70.41
CA ALA A 16 -8.32 -32.41 -71.28
C ALA A 16 -9.81 -32.06 -71.14
N VAL A 17 -10.56 -32.72 -70.24
CA VAL A 17 -12.00 -32.42 -70.01
C VAL A 17 -12.26 -31.89 -68.59
N ALA A 18 -11.26 -31.87 -67.70
CA ALA A 18 -11.42 -31.42 -66.31
C ALA A 18 -11.02 -29.94 -66.05
N ILE A 19 -10.60 -29.17 -67.07
CA ILE A 19 -10.01 -27.83 -66.88
C ILE A 19 -10.90 -26.67 -67.41
N VAL A 20 -12.04 -26.93 -68.07
CA VAL A 20 -12.89 -25.84 -68.64
C VAL A 20 -14.27 -25.69 -67.99
N THR A 21 -14.53 -26.33 -66.84
CA THR A 21 -15.71 -25.99 -66.01
C THR A 21 -15.28 -25.63 -64.59
N LEU A 22 -14.14 -24.96 -64.49
CA LEU A 22 -13.57 -24.40 -63.27
C LEU A 22 -13.35 -22.90 -63.47
N LEU A 23 -14.38 -22.21 -63.99
CA LEU A 23 -14.44 -20.75 -64.14
C LEU A 23 -15.86 -20.34 -64.58
N LEU A 24 -16.89 -20.63 -63.77
CA LEU A 24 -18.20 -19.92 -63.72
C LEU A 24 -19.16 -20.47 -62.63
N ALA A 25 -18.63 -20.85 -61.47
CA ALA A 25 -19.43 -20.99 -60.24
C ALA A 25 -18.67 -20.47 -59.01
N ALA A 26 -17.71 -19.58 -59.23
CA ALA A 26 -17.22 -18.66 -58.21
C ALA A 26 -18.21 -17.47 -58.16
N THR A 27 -19.30 -17.62 -57.40
CA THR A 27 -20.17 -16.56 -56.80
C THR A 27 -21.52 -17.11 -56.33
N ALA A 28 -21.54 -18.25 -55.61
CA ALA A 28 -22.77 -18.68 -54.93
C ALA A 28 -22.55 -19.54 -53.67
N LEU A 29 -21.41 -19.38 -52.99
CA LEU A 29 -21.15 -19.97 -51.65
C LEU A 29 -20.40 -18.96 -50.75
N ALA A 30 -20.85 -17.71 -50.78
CA ALA A 30 -20.48 -16.67 -49.82
C ALA A 30 -21.76 -15.99 -49.35
N GLY A 31 -22.53 -16.66 -48.49
CA GLY A 31 -23.81 -16.11 -48.04
C GLY A 31 -24.65 -17.01 -47.15
N ALA A 32 -24.05 -17.67 -46.14
CA ALA A 32 -24.81 -18.28 -45.04
C ALA A 32 -23.89 -18.77 -43.89
N ALA A 33 -22.93 -17.97 -43.45
CA ALA A 33 -22.12 -18.27 -42.25
C ALA A 33 -21.88 -17.03 -41.37
N TRP A 34 -22.86 -16.12 -41.34
CA TRP A 34 -22.87 -14.95 -40.45
C TRP A 34 -24.20 -14.94 -39.70
N ALA A 35 -24.43 -15.96 -38.88
CA ALA A 35 -25.53 -15.98 -37.94
C ALA A 35 -24.98 -16.32 -36.55
N GLY A 36 -24.76 -15.26 -35.76
CA GLY A 36 -24.88 -15.34 -34.31
C GLY A 36 -23.69 -15.89 -33.54
N PHE A 37 -22.50 -15.27 -33.66
CA PHE A 37 -21.70 -15.12 -32.44
C PHE A 37 -22.23 -13.88 -31.72
N PRO A 38 -22.81 -14.01 -30.51
CA PRO A 38 -23.12 -12.82 -29.73
C PRO A 38 -21.79 -12.08 -29.53
N LEU A 39 -21.75 -10.84 -29.99
CA LEU A 39 -20.71 -9.90 -29.57
C LEU A 39 -20.67 -10.03 -28.05
N ILE A 40 -19.51 -10.43 -27.51
CA ILE A 40 -19.27 -10.34 -26.07
C ILE A 40 -19.49 -8.87 -25.77
N GLY A 41 -20.66 -8.55 -25.21
CA GLY A 41 -20.98 -7.21 -24.77
C GLY A 41 -19.81 -6.79 -23.89
N SER A 42 -19.19 -5.67 -24.23
CA SER A 42 -18.19 -5.04 -23.38
C SER A 42 -18.79 -5.03 -21.98
N ALA A 43 -18.19 -5.76 -21.05
CA ALA A 43 -18.60 -5.73 -19.67
C ALA A 43 -18.52 -4.27 -19.23
N GLN A 44 -19.67 -3.59 -19.14
CA GLN A 44 -19.72 -2.27 -18.56
C GLN A 44 -19.19 -2.44 -17.14
N ALA A 45 -18.08 -1.76 -16.85
CA ALA A 45 -17.56 -1.70 -15.50
C ALA A 45 -18.72 -1.27 -14.61
N ALA A 46 -19.14 -2.17 -13.71
CA ALA A 46 -20.22 -1.88 -12.80
C ALA A 46 -19.85 -0.62 -12.03
N THR A 47 -20.56 0.48 -12.31
CA THR A 47 -20.36 1.73 -11.60
C THR A 47 -20.93 1.49 -10.21
N ARG A 48 -20.06 1.33 -9.22
CA ARG A 48 -20.49 1.24 -7.83
C ARG A 48 -20.75 2.66 -7.34
N ASP A 49 -21.99 2.94 -6.99
CA ASP A 49 -22.32 4.15 -6.28
C ASP A 49 -21.82 4.04 -4.84
N TYR A 50 -21.02 5.01 -4.41
CA TYR A 50 -20.51 5.09 -3.06
C TYR A 50 -21.27 6.16 -2.29
N HIS A 51 -21.83 5.76 -1.15
CA HIS A 51 -22.44 6.69 -0.19
C HIS A 51 -21.54 6.79 1.04
N PHE A 52 -21.11 8.01 1.36
CA PHE A 52 -20.28 8.27 2.52
C PHE A 52 -21.12 8.88 3.64
N ARG A 53 -20.97 8.34 4.85
CA ARG A 53 -21.48 8.97 6.07
C ARG A 53 -20.34 9.76 6.72
N VAL A 54 -20.59 11.03 7.01
CA VAL A 54 -19.65 11.87 7.76
C VAL A 54 -19.80 11.56 9.24
N VAL A 55 -18.66 11.34 9.90
CA VAL A 55 -18.56 11.18 11.36
C VAL A 55 -17.44 12.10 11.82
N GLY A 56 -17.78 13.12 12.62
CA GLY A 56 -16.84 14.18 12.99
C GLY A 56 -17.09 14.76 14.38
N SER A 57 -17.02 16.08 14.47
CA SER A 57 -17.07 16.82 15.74
C SER A 57 -18.40 16.65 16.49
N GLU A 58 -19.50 16.45 15.76
CA GLU A 58 -20.82 16.14 16.31
C GLU A 58 -20.85 14.84 17.13
N HIS A 59 -19.88 13.95 16.92
CA HIS A 59 -19.72 12.69 17.64
C HIS A 59 -18.58 12.72 18.68
N GLY A 60 -17.91 13.87 18.84
CA GLY A 60 -16.84 14.08 19.84
C GLY A 60 -15.41 14.09 19.29
N LEU A 61 -15.22 14.18 17.97
CA LEU A 61 -13.88 14.36 17.38
C LEU A 61 -13.37 15.78 17.68
N ALA A 62 -12.25 15.89 18.39
CA ALA A 62 -11.72 17.17 18.84
C ALA A 62 -11.16 18.03 17.70
N GLN A 63 -10.73 17.42 16.60
CA GLN A 63 -10.11 18.11 15.47
C GLN A 63 -10.32 17.33 14.17
N ASN A 64 -10.65 18.04 13.07
CA ASN A 64 -11.14 17.44 11.83
C ASN A 64 -10.03 16.96 10.86
N SER A 65 -8.76 17.19 11.18
CA SER A 65 -7.62 16.69 10.41
C SER A 65 -7.17 15.35 11.00
N VAL A 66 -7.67 14.28 10.39
CA VAL A 66 -7.23 12.92 10.69
C VAL A 66 -5.86 12.70 10.07
N THR A 67 -4.88 12.33 10.90
CA THR A 67 -3.49 12.12 10.49
C THR A 67 -3.10 10.64 10.45
N ALA A 68 -3.77 9.82 11.24
CA ALA A 68 -3.58 8.37 11.30
C ALA A 68 -4.87 7.71 11.75
N PHE A 69 -5.07 6.46 11.35
CA PHE A 69 -6.13 5.62 11.91
C PHE A 69 -5.73 4.15 11.91
N ALA A 70 -6.34 3.37 12.79
CA ALA A 70 -6.20 1.92 12.85
C ALA A 70 -7.48 1.29 13.42
N GLU A 71 -7.71 0.02 13.13
CA GLU A 71 -8.75 -0.78 13.76
C GLU A 71 -8.08 -1.80 14.68
N ASP A 72 -8.55 -1.94 15.91
CA ASP A 72 -8.04 -2.96 16.84
C ASP A 72 -8.77 -4.30 16.72
N GLY A 73 -8.30 -5.29 17.48
CA GLY A 73 -8.87 -6.64 17.46
C GLY A 73 -10.28 -6.78 18.03
N GLU A 74 -10.83 -5.73 18.65
CA GLU A 74 -12.21 -5.68 19.17
C GLU A 74 -13.14 -4.89 18.25
N GLY A 75 -12.62 -4.31 17.16
CA GLY A 75 -13.38 -3.54 16.18
C GLY A 75 -13.50 -2.04 16.53
N PHE A 76 -12.76 -1.54 17.53
CA PHE A 76 -12.71 -0.11 17.76
C PHE A 76 -11.83 0.57 16.71
N VAL A 77 -12.30 1.73 16.24
CA VAL A 77 -11.51 2.57 15.32
C VAL A 77 -10.75 3.62 16.13
N TRP A 78 -9.44 3.58 16.02
CA TRP A 78 -8.53 4.55 16.61
C TRP A 78 -8.20 5.63 15.59
N VAL A 79 -8.34 6.90 15.99
CA VAL A 79 -8.18 8.08 15.12
C VAL A 79 -7.22 9.06 15.76
N GLY A 80 -6.10 9.29 15.08
CA GLY A 80 -5.10 10.29 15.43
C GLY A 80 -5.43 11.63 14.77
N THR A 81 -5.28 12.71 15.54
CA THR A 81 -5.52 14.08 15.07
C THR A 81 -4.46 15.02 15.66
N GLN A 82 -4.51 16.30 15.28
CA GLN A 82 -3.73 17.35 15.95
C GLN A 82 -4.18 17.61 17.40
N GLY A 83 -5.41 17.22 17.76
CA GLY A 83 -6.01 17.47 19.08
C GLY A 83 -5.95 16.29 20.04
N GLY A 84 -5.45 15.13 19.60
CA GLY A 84 -5.33 13.93 20.42
C GLY A 84 -5.64 12.64 19.66
N LEU A 85 -5.58 11.54 20.41
CA LEU A 85 -5.99 10.20 19.99
C LEU A 85 -7.45 9.98 20.41
N HIS A 86 -8.27 9.47 19.50
CA HIS A 86 -9.67 9.16 19.75
C HIS A 86 -9.92 7.67 19.53
N ARG A 87 -10.67 7.04 20.45
CA ARG A 87 -11.22 5.68 20.24
C ARG A 87 -12.70 5.81 19.90
N TYR A 88 -13.11 5.25 18.77
CA TYR A 88 -14.50 5.25 18.30
C TYR A 88 -15.12 3.87 18.45
N ASP A 89 -16.26 3.80 19.12
CA ASP A 89 -17.04 2.58 19.36
C ASP A 89 -18.18 2.33 18.36
N GLY A 90 -18.26 3.15 17.31
CA GLY A 90 -19.38 3.16 16.37
C GLY A 90 -20.46 4.20 16.69
N GLN A 91 -20.39 4.86 17.85
CA GLN A 91 -21.32 5.90 18.28
C GLN A 91 -20.62 7.16 18.78
N ARG A 92 -19.59 7.01 19.62
CA ARG A 92 -18.92 8.10 20.35
C ARG A 92 -17.41 7.96 20.33
N TYR A 93 -16.73 9.09 20.46
CA TYR A 93 -15.29 9.13 20.67
C TYR A 93 -14.92 9.23 22.15
N GLN A 94 -13.95 8.42 22.58
CA GLN A 94 -13.19 8.64 23.80
C GLN A 94 -11.87 9.34 23.46
N LEU A 95 -11.60 10.48 24.09
CA LEU A 95 -10.41 11.30 23.85
C LEU A 95 -9.27 10.99 24.82
N PHE A 96 -8.08 10.77 24.28
CA PHE A 96 -6.80 10.78 24.97
C PHE A 96 -5.98 11.95 24.43
N ARG A 97 -5.52 12.84 25.30
CA ARG A 97 -4.75 14.04 24.92
C ARG A 97 -3.60 14.27 25.88
N HIS A 98 -2.69 15.17 25.52
CA HIS A 98 -1.66 15.63 26.44
C HIS A 98 -2.27 16.50 27.54
N ASP A 99 -1.90 16.20 28.77
CA ASP A 99 -2.08 17.05 29.95
C ASP A 99 -0.72 17.22 30.64
N PRO A 100 -0.19 18.46 30.73
CA PRO A 100 1.10 18.72 31.36
C PRO A 100 1.13 18.42 32.87
N ARG A 101 -0.04 18.31 33.52
CA ARG A 101 -0.16 18.00 34.95
C ARG A 101 -0.28 16.49 35.22
N ASP A 102 -0.60 15.71 34.20
CA ASP A 102 -0.73 14.26 34.30
C ASP A 102 0.33 13.55 33.46
N LYS A 103 1.25 12.85 34.11
CA LYS A 103 2.30 12.06 33.44
C LYS A 103 1.76 10.78 32.78
N ALA A 104 0.54 10.36 33.12
CA ALA A 104 -0.16 9.21 32.52
C ALA A 104 -0.98 9.59 31.28
N SER A 105 -1.03 10.87 30.89
CA SER A 105 -1.67 11.31 29.65
C SER A 105 -0.74 11.12 28.42
N LEU A 106 -1.15 11.50 27.21
CA LEU A 106 -0.27 11.43 26.03
C LEU A 106 0.96 12.37 26.19
N PRO A 107 2.11 12.03 25.58
CA PRO A 107 3.29 12.91 25.64
C PRO A 107 3.10 14.19 24.81
N ASP A 108 2.30 14.14 23.75
CA ASP A 108 1.92 15.24 22.87
C ASP A 108 0.53 14.93 22.27
N SER A 109 -0.31 15.95 22.09
CA SER A 109 -1.65 15.81 21.50
C SER A 109 -1.61 15.67 19.99
N TYR A 110 -0.54 16.12 19.32
CA TYR A 110 -0.41 15.96 17.88
C TYR A 110 0.03 14.53 17.56
N VAL A 111 -0.95 13.66 17.36
CA VAL A 111 -0.76 12.28 16.95
C VAL A 111 -0.49 12.23 15.45
N THR A 112 0.54 11.50 15.03
CA THR A 112 1.00 11.46 13.64
C THR A 112 1.06 10.04 13.07
N ALA A 113 1.12 9.03 13.93
CA ALA A 113 1.15 7.63 13.53
C ALA A 113 0.49 6.76 14.59
N ILE A 114 -0.18 5.70 14.16
CA ILE A 114 -0.83 4.73 15.03
C ILE A 114 -0.53 3.33 14.49
N ALA A 115 -0.21 2.38 15.37
CA ALA A 115 -0.06 0.98 14.99
C ALA A 115 -0.55 0.05 16.10
N VAL A 116 -1.42 -0.91 15.76
CA VAL A 116 -1.89 -1.94 16.67
C VAL A 116 -0.80 -3.01 16.87
N ASP A 117 -0.60 -3.42 18.12
CA ASP A 117 0.36 -4.45 18.53
C ASP A 117 -0.41 -5.60 19.20
N GLY A 118 -0.88 -6.52 18.36
CA GLY A 118 -1.74 -7.62 18.78
C GLY A 118 -3.10 -7.14 19.31
N ARG A 119 -3.62 -7.82 20.33
CA ARG A 119 -4.87 -7.43 21.01
C ARG A 119 -4.66 -6.55 22.24
N ASP A 120 -3.39 -6.33 22.60
CA ASP A 120 -3.07 -5.83 23.93
C ASP A 120 -2.72 -4.34 23.93
N ALA A 121 -2.24 -3.80 22.80
CA ALA A 121 -1.68 -2.47 22.79
C ALA A 121 -1.79 -1.73 21.47
N LEU A 122 -1.70 -0.42 21.62
CA LEU A 122 -1.59 0.55 20.54
C LEU A 122 -0.30 1.34 20.71
N TRP A 123 0.51 1.40 19.67
CA TRP A 123 1.61 2.34 19.56
C TRP A 123 1.12 3.65 18.97
N VAL A 124 1.55 4.76 19.57
CA VAL A 124 1.17 6.11 19.20
C VAL A 124 2.45 6.92 18.94
N GLY A 125 2.64 7.31 17.69
CA GLY A 125 3.65 8.28 17.28
C GLY A 125 3.13 9.70 17.43
N THR A 126 3.98 10.59 17.90
CA THR A 126 3.65 12.01 18.09
C THR A 126 4.59 12.93 17.32
N TYR A 127 4.12 14.16 17.11
CA TYR A 127 4.86 15.15 16.35
C TYR A 127 6.12 15.66 17.07
N SER A 128 6.08 15.83 18.40
CA SER A 128 7.19 16.47 19.14
C SER A 128 7.82 15.63 20.25
N GLU A 129 7.14 14.60 20.77
CA GLU A 129 7.60 13.85 21.95
C GLU A 129 7.68 12.33 21.73
N PHE A 130 8.04 11.93 20.51
CA PHE A 130 8.36 10.56 20.15
C PHE A 130 7.17 9.59 20.28
N LEU A 131 7.24 8.62 21.19
CA LEU A 131 6.31 7.49 21.24
C LEU A 131 5.55 7.41 22.56
N ALA A 132 4.33 6.90 22.47
CA ALA A 132 3.60 6.31 23.58
C ALA A 132 3.11 4.91 23.21
N ARG A 133 2.90 4.09 24.25
CA ARG A 133 2.17 2.82 24.15
C ARG A 133 0.95 2.91 25.06
N LEU A 134 -0.22 2.69 24.49
CA LEU A 134 -1.49 2.58 25.21
C LEU A 134 -1.84 1.10 25.35
N ASP A 135 -2.16 0.69 26.57
CA ASP A 135 -2.71 -0.62 26.86
C ASP A 135 -4.21 -0.64 26.54
N LEU A 136 -4.63 -1.53 25.64
CA LEU A 136 -6.00 -1.54 25.11
C LEU A 136 -7.05 -1.98 26.16
N HIS A 137 -6.63 -2.77 27.15
CA HIS A 137 -7.53 -3.28 28.19
C HIS A 137 -7.75 -2.27 29.32
N THR A 138 -6.70 -1.57 29.72
CA THR A 138 -6.71 -0.68 30.89
C THR A 138 -6.77 0.81 30.52
N GLY A 139 -6.44 1.17 29.28
CA GLY A 139 -6.26 2.56 28.85
C GLY A 139 -4.98 3.22 29.39
N ALA A 140 -4.11 2.47 30.07
CA ALA A 140 -2.88 3.01 30.64
C ALA A 140 -1.89 3.41 29.54
N ILE A 141 -1.33 4.63 29.64
CA ILE A 141 -0.34 5.14 28.69
C ILE A 141 1.04 5.12 29.31
N ARG A 142 1.99 4.54 28.57
CA ARG A 142 3.42 4.63 28.84
C ARG A 142 4.12 5.47 27.77
N ARG A 143 4.78 6.55 28.20
CA ARG A 143 5.57 7.43 27.33
C ARG A 143 6.99 6.91 27.15
N PHE A 144 7.57 7.17 25.99
CA PHE A 144 8.96 6.84 25.66
C PHE A 144 9.67 8.03 25.06
N THR A 145 10.95 8.18 25.37
CA THR A 145 11.82 9.19 24.78
C THR A 145 12.88 8.51 23.91
N VAL A 146 13.37 9.23 22.91
CA VAL A 146 14.52 8.76 22.14
C VAL A 146 15.80 8.89 22.99
N ASP A 147 16.67 7.90 22.93
CA ASP A 147 17.92 7.90 23.68
C ASP A 147 18.94 8.94 23.16
N GLY A 148 19.83 9.36 24.07
CA GLY A 148 20.90 10.33 23.77
C GLY A 148 20.49 11.80 23.93
N GLY A 149 19.41 12.10 24.68
CA GLY A 149 19.10 13.47 25.10
C GLY A 149 18.73 14.42 23.97
N ALA A 150 17.98 13.94 22.97
CA ALA A 150 17.55 14.79 21.86
C ALA A 150 16.80 16.02 22.37
N ALA A 151 17.19 17.20 21.88
CA ALA A 151 16.56 18.46 22.24
C ALA A 151 15.04 18.45 21.93
N PRO A 152 14.23 19.26 22.65
CA PRO A 152 12.86 19.53 22.25
C PRO A 152 12.75 19.90 20.76
N GLY A 153 11.76 19.36 20.06
CA GLY A 153 11.58 19.61 18.63
C GLY A 153 12.61 18.94 17.71
N SER A 154 13.46 18.05 18.22
CA SER A 154 14.41 17.30 17.39
C SER A 154 13.69 16.47 16.32
N PRO A 155 14.19 16.44 15.07
CA PRO A 155 13.66 15.56 14.02
C PRO A 155 13.68 14.06 14.38
N ARG A 156 14.49 13.65 15.36
CA ARG A 156 14.50 12.28 15.90
C ARG A 156 13.29 11.96 16.78
N LYS A 157 12.63 12.98 17.33
CA LYS A 157 11.40 12.85 18.14
C LYS A 157 10.15 12.93 17.28
N GLN A 158 10.22 13.54 16.10
CA GLN A 158 9.07 13.65 15.20
C GLN A 158 8.79 12.33 14.51
N VAL A 159 7.79 11.60 14.99
CA VAL A 159 7.41 10.29 14.44
C VAL A 159 6.46 10.50 13.26
N LEU A 160 6.69 9.74 12.19
CA LEU A 160 5.94 9.82 10.93
C LEU A 160 5.38 8.45 10.50
N ALA A 161 5.97 7.35 10.99
CA ALA A 161 5.45 6.01 10.81
C ALA A 161 5.85 5.12 11.99
N VAL A 162 5.02 4.15 12.34
CA VAL A 162 5.28 3.19 13.40
C VAL A 162 4.88 1.80 12.94
N LEU A 163 5.71 0.80 13.23
CA LEU A 163 5.40 -0.60 12.96
C LEU A 163 5.99 -1.50 14.07
N PRO A 164 5.16 -2.12 14.92
CA PRO A 164 5.62 -3.14 15.86
C PRO A 164 6.06 -4.40 15.11
N VAL A 165 7.28 -4.87 15.39
CA VAL A 165 7.89 -6.05 14.78
C VAL A 165 8.66 -6.81 15.86
N ASP A 166 8.21 -8.02 16.18
CA ASP A 166 8.93 -8.97 17.03
C ASP A 166 9.37 -8.37 18.39
N LYS A 167 8.44 -7.73 19.12
CA LYS A 167 8.65 -7.04 20.41
C LYS A 167 9.52 -5.77 20.34
N GLN A 168 9.97 -5.39 19.15
CA GLN A 168 10.60 -4.11 18.88
C GLN A 168 9.66 -3.23 18.06
N VAL A 169 10.01 -1.97 17.91
CA VAL A 169 9.22 -1.01 17.14
C VAL A 169 10.10 -0.36 16.09
N TRP A 170 9.69 -0.44 14.84
CA TRP A 170 10.29 0.32 13.76
C TRP A 170 9.62 1.69 13.71
N VAL A 171 10.43 2.74 13.71
CA VAL A 171 9.95 4.12 13.84
C VAL A 171 10.55 4.94 12.72
N GLY A 172 9.70 5.34 11.79
CA GLY A 172 10.01 6.38 10.81
C GLY A 172 9.94 7.74 11.50
N THR A 173 11.03 8.49 11.47
CA THR A 173 11.14 9.84 12.03
C THR A 173 11.51 10.84 10.93
N ALA A 174 11.42 12.13 11.22
CA ALA A 174 11.92 13.15 10.30
C ALA A 174 13.45 13.07 10.08
N ALA A 175 14.20 12.39 10.98
CA ALA A 175 15.62 12.10 10.82
C ALA A 175 15.93 10.77 10.09
N GLY A 176 14.89 10.03 9.66
CA GLY A 176 15.02 8.72 9.05
C GLY A 176 14.47 7.59 9.91
N LEU A 177 14.92 6.36 9.66
CA LEU A 177 14.38 5.14 10.25
C LEU A 177 15.24 4.67 11.41
N LEU A 178 14.59 4.34 12.53
CA LEU A 178 15.23 3.70 13.67
C LEU A 178 14.43 2.48 14.14
N ARG A 179 15.10 1.64 14.92
CA ARG A 179 14.51 0.52 15.64
C ARG A 179 14.61 0.79 17.13
N PHE A 180 13.48 0.73 17.81
CA PHE A 180 13.34 1.03 19.22
C PHE A 180 13.01 -0.23 20.02
N ASP A 181 13.72 -0.44 21.13
CA ASP A 181 13.43 -1.50 22.10
C ASP A 181 12.69 -0.91 23.30
N PRO A 182 11.39 -1.21 23.47
CA PRO A 182 10.59 -0.63 24.56
C PRO A 182 10.90 -1.23 25.95
N ARG A 183 11.64 -2.35 26.01
CA ARG A 183 12.08 -2.92 27.28
C ARG A 183 13.25 -2.11 27.85
N THR A 184 14.20 -1.75 27.00
CA THR A 184 15.44 -1.07 27.40
C THR A 184 15.39 0.44 27.18
N GLY A 185 14.48 0.94 26.34
CA GLY A 185 14.41 2.34 25.94
C GLY A 185 15.49 2.76 24.94
N ARG A 186 16.26 1.82 24.39
CA ARG A 186 17.37 2.11 23.46
C ARG A 186 16.90 2.14 22.01
N SER A 187 17.54 2.98 21.20
CA SER A 187 17.30 3.06 19.77
C SER A 187 18.55 2.72 18.94
N VAL A 188 18.33 2.07 17.80
CA VAL A 188 19.36 1.83 16.79
C VAL A 188 18.92 2.50 15.50
N THR A 189 19.70 3.46 15.01
CA THR A 189 19.43 4.08 13.71
C THR A 189 19.72 3.08 12.60
N LEU A 190 18.73 2.82 11.75
CA LEU A 190 18.85 1.93 10.60
C LEU A 190 19.14 2.69 9.31
N LEU A 191 18.55 3.89 9.17
CA LEU A 191 18.77 4.76 8.02
C LEU A 191 18.67 6.22 8.47
N ARG A 192 19.69 7.02 8.14
CA ARG A 192 19.63 8.47 8.30
C ARG A 192 19.08 9.11 7.03
N VAL A 193 18.15 10.04 7.19
CA VAL A 193 17.63 10.86 6.11
C VAL A 193 17.76 12.32 6.51
N ASP A 194 18.19 13.18 5.59
CA ASP A 194 18.22 14.63 5.83
C ASP A 194 16.79 15.13 6.08
N PRO A 195 16.51 15.74 7.24
CA PRO A 195 15.19 16.30 7.53
C PRO A 195 14.69 17.31 6.49
N ARG A 196 15.59 17.98 5.76
CA ARG A 196 15.23 18.91 4.67
C ARG A 196 14.60 18.21 3.46
N VAL A 197 14.91 16.93 3.26
CA VAL A 197 14.29 16.10 2.22
C VAL A 197 12.93 15.59 2.68
N VAL A 198 12.77 15.33 3.98
CA VAL A 198 11.51 14.81 4.55
C VAL A 198 10.46 15.91 4.73
N ALA A 199 10.86 17.11 5.16
CA ALA A 199 9.94 18.19 5.52
C ALA A 199 8.89 18.54 4.42
N PRO A 200 9.23 18.59 3.11
CA PRO A 200 8.24 18.86 2.06
C PRO A 200 7.29 17.70 1.75
N SER A 201 7.60 16.48 2.18
CA SER A 201 6.76 15.29 1.98
C SER A 201 6.92 14.35 3.19
N PRO A 202 6.29 14.71 4.32
CA PRO A 202 6.54 14.05 5.60
C PRO A 202 5.87 12.67 5.71
N ASN A 203 5.09 12.26 4.70
CA ASN A 203 4.46 10.95 4.69
C ASN A 203 5.52 9.86 4.59
N GLN A 204 5.47 8.94 5.55
CA GLN A 204 6.27 7.73 5.57
C GLN A 204 5.33 6.55 5.76
N ALA A 205 5.73 5.38 5.26
CA ALA A 205 4.98 4.15 5.48
C ALA A 205 5.93 3.01 5.81
N LEU A 206 5.47 2.14 6.70
CA LEU A 206 6.15 0.93 7.11
C LEU A 206 5.19 -0.25 6.97
N VAL A 207 5.61 -1.27 6.25
CA VAL A 207 4.86 -2.54 6.14
C VAL A 207 5.82 -3.70 6.28
N ARG A 208 5.32 -4.84 6.75
CA ARG A 208 6.09 -6.09 6.88
C ARG A 208 5.54 -7.11 5.89
N ASP A 209 6.43 -7.77 5.15
CA ASP A 209 6.05 -8.87 4.26
C ASP A 209 6.00 -10.21 5.01
N ARG A 210 5.51 -11.25 4.31
CA ARG A 210 5.38 -12.61 4.85
C ARG A 210 6.73 -13.24 5.19
N ASP A 211 7.80 -12.81 4.52
CA ASP A 211 9.19 -13.23 4.78
C ASP A 211 9.86 -12.44 5.92
N ARG A 212 9.05 -11.68 6.66
CA ARG A 212 9.45 -10.84 7.79
C ARG A 212 10.37 -9.68 7.43
N ALA A 213 10.54 -9.35 6.16
CA ALA A 213 11.25 -8.14 5.78
C ALA A 213 10.35 -6.91 6.00
N VAL A 214 11.00 -5.81 6.38
CA VAL A 214 10.32 -4.53 6.60
C VAL A 214 10.60 -3.62 5.42
N TRP A 215 9.54 -3.05 4.88
CA TRP A 215 9.57 -2.10 3.78
C TRP A 215 9.34 -0.70 4.35
N TYR A 216 10.19 0.24 3.95
CA TYR A 216 10.16 1.62 4.40
C TYR A 216 10.07 2.56 3.20
N ALA A 217 9.00 3.34 3.17
CA ALA A 217 8.78 4.42 2.21
C ALA A 217 9.00 5.77 2.86
N SER A 218 9.68 6.67 2.14
CA SER A 218 9.85 8.06 2.55
C SER A 218 10.08 8.97 1.33
N ALA A 219 10.20 10.28 1.60
CA ALA A 219 10.67 11.25 0.62
C ALA A 219 12.02 10.88 -0.03
N ALA A 220 12.88 10.15 0.69
CA ALA A 220 14.19 9.75 0.22
C ALA A 220 14.21 8.44 -0.60
N GLY A 221 13.09 7.73 -0.70
CA GLY A 221 13.03 6.48 -1.47
C GLY A 221 12.22 5.37 -0.82
N LEU A 222 12.26 4.22 -1.51
CA LEU A 222 11.74 2.94 -1.05
C LEU A 222 12.90 2.01 -0.68
N TYR A 223 12.85 1.45 0.51
CA TYR A 223 13.87 0.59 1.07
C TYR A 223 13.28 -0.73 1.57
N ARG A 224 14.04 -1.81 1.44
CA ARG A 224 13.73 -3.13 1.97
C ARG A 224 14.77 -3.53 3.00
N PHE A 225 14.34 -3.98 4.16
CA PHE A 225 15.17 -4.52 5.22
C PHE A 225 14.84 -5.99 5.42
N GLY A 226 15.73 -6.89 4.99
CA GLY A 226 15.56 -8.33 5.13
C GLY A 226 15.54 -8.78 6.59
N ALA A 227 14.93 -9.93 6.87
CA ALA A 227 14.87 -10.51 8.21
C ALA A 227 16.26 -10.74 8.83
N GLY A 228 17.29 -11.00 8.00
CA GLY A 228 18.69 -11.12 8.42
C GLY A 228 19.43 -9.79 8.64
N GLY A 229 18.75 -8.64 8.50
CA GLY A 229 19.32 -7.31 8.73
C GLY A 229 19.93 -6.60 7.52
N GLY A 230 19.97 -7.24 6.35
CA GLY A 230 20.42 -6.60 5.11
C GLY A 230 19.46 -5.50 4.65
N MET A 231 19.99 -4.39 4.14
CA MET A 231 19.23 -3.26 3.62
C MET A 231 19.48 -3.12 2.11
N GLU A 232 18.41 -2.89 1.35
CA GLU A 232 18.45 -2.59 -0.08
C GLU A 232 17.60 -1.35 -0.38
N ARG A 233 18.09 -0.45 -1.24
CA ARG A 233 17.30 0.65 -1.80
C ARG A 233 16.72 0.20 -3.12
N ILE A 234 15.39 0.15 -3.19
CA ILE A 234 14.63 -0.33 -4.35
C ILE A 234 14.35 0.79 -5.33
N ASP A 235 14.02 1.98 -4.81
CA ASP A 235 13.76 3.16 -5.62
C ASP A 235 14.27 4.42 -4.92
N ALA A 236 14.75 5.37 -5.71
CA ALA A 236 15.27 6.64 -5.21
C ALA A 236 14.22 7.74 -5.12
N GLY A 237 13.08 7.58 -5.80
CA GLY A 237 12.00 8.55 -5.86
C GLY A 237 11.15 8.57 -4.59
N THR A 238 10.55 9.74 -4.32
CA THR A 238 9.64 9.92 -3.20
C THR A 238 8.52 8.89 -3.24
N THR A 239 8.38 8.18 -2.12
CA THR A 239 7.35 7.16 -1.92
C THR A 239 6.56 7.52 -0.67
N ARG A 240 5.23 7.52 -0.77
CA ARG A 240 4.33 8.02 0.28
C ARG A 240 3.54 6.93 0.99
N ALA A 241 3.17 5.87 0.28
CA ALA A 241 2.29 4.83 0.79
C ALA A 241 2.71 3.45 0.30
N LEU A 242 2.45 2.43 1.14
CA LEU A 242 2.74 1.04 0.86
C LEU A 242 1.54 0.20 1.28
N ALA A 243 1.20 -0.81 0.48
CA ALA A 243 0.18 -1.80 0.83
C ALA A 243 0.50 -3.14 0.17
N PHE A 244 0.21 -4.23 0.86
CA PHE A 244 0.20 -5.56 0.23
C PHE A 244 -1.23 -5.89 -0.20
N ASP A 245 -1.39 -6.43 -1.41
CA ASP A 245 -2.64 -7.06 -1.80
C ASP A 245 -2.77 -8.48 -1.21
N ARG A 246 -3.92 -9.11 -1.43
CA ARG A 246 -4.22 -10.48 -0.98
C ARG A 246 -3.24 -11.53 -1.50
N ASP A 247 -2.66 -11.29 -2.68
CA ASP A 247 -1.71 -12.19 -3.31
C ASP A 247 -0.28 -11.96 -2.81
N GLY A 248 -0.07 -10.95 -1.94
CA GLY A 248 1.22 -10.60 -1.37
C GLY A 248 2.05 -9.67 -2.25
N ARG A 249 1.46 -9.05 -3.29
CA ARG A 249 2.19 -8.08 -4.12
C ARG A 249 2.23 -6.72 -3.44
N LEU A 250 3.40 -6.08 -3.47
CA LEU A 250 3.59 -4.75 -2.92
C LEU A 250 3.10 -3.69 -3.90
N TRP A 251 2.15 -2.88 -3.45
CA TRP A 251 1.68 -1.66 -4.10
C TRP A 251 2.34 -0.45 -3.46
N VAL A 252 2.74 0.50 -4.30
CA VAL A 252 3.59 1.63 -3.95
C VAL A 252 2.95 2.91 -4.48
N GLY A 253 2.53 3.78 -3.57
CA GLY A 253 1.96 5.09 -3.90
C GLY A 253 3.06 6.16 -3.94
N LYS A 254 3.19 6.85 -5.06
CA LYS A 254 4.14 7.94 -5.29
C LYS A 254 3.40 9.23 -5.69
N PRO A 255 4.03 10.42 -5.62
CA PRO A 255 3.38 11.67 -6.01
C PRO A 255 2.87 11.67 -7.46
N ASP A 256 3.50 10.88 -8.33
CA ASP A 256 3.23 10.79 -9.75
C ASP A 256 2.37 9.57 -10.14
N GLY A 257 1.93 8.74 -9.19
CA GLY A 257 1.07 7.63 -9.53
C GLY A 257 1.10 6.43 -8.59
N LEU A 258 0.45 5.36 -9.04
CA LEU A 258 0.42 4.07 -8.36
C LEU A 258 1.31 3.08 -9.10
N TYR A 259 2.15 2.38 -8.34
CA TYR A 259 3.10 1.40 -8.84
C TYR A 259 2.88 0.06 -8.16
N ARG A 260 3.32 -1.00 -8.83
CA ARG A 260 3.37 -2.36 -8.28
C ARG A 260 4.79 -2.90 -8.41
N LEU A 261 5.29 -3.50 -7.34
CA LEU A 261 6.56 -4.23 -7.38
C LEU A 261 6.40 -5.50 -8.22
N ARG A 262 7.33 -5.74 -9.13
CA ARG A 262 7.41 -6.97 -9.92
C ARG A 262 7.93 -8.12 -9.06
N ASP A 263 7.68 -9.35 -9.50
CA ASP A 263 8.08 -10.58 -8.79
C ASP A 263 9.60 -10.73 -8.64
N ASP A 264 10.40 -9.93 -9.35
CA ASP A 264 11.85 -9.85 -9.15
C ASP A 264 12.26 -9.12 -7.86
N GLY A 265 11.29 -8.52 -7.14
CA GLY A 265 11.50 -7.82 -5.89
C GLY A 265 12.18 -6.45 -6.02
N ARG A 266 12.42 -5.95 -7.25
CA ARG A 266 13.26 -4.78 -7.51
C ARG A 266 12.66 -3.77 -8.48
N THR A 267 11.90 -4.23 -9.47
CA THR A 267 11.36 -3.33 -10.50
C THR A 267 9.96 -2.84 -10.13
N LEU A 268 9.76 -1.52 -10.15
CA LEU A 268 8.44 -0.91 -10.01
C LEU A 268 7.79 -0.70 -11.37
N LEU A 269 6.58 -1.22 -11.54
CA LEU A 269 5.75 -1.04 -12.72
C LEU A 269 4.69 0.01 -12.42
N ARG A 270 4.64 1.11 -13.19
CA ARG A 270 3.57 2.11 -13.06
C ARG A 270 2.27 1.51 -13.56
N VAL A 271 1.25 1.51 -12.71
CA VAL A 271 -0.09 0.99 -12.99
C VAL A 271 -1.06 2.14 -13.27
N TRP A 272 -0.82 3.31 -12.69
CA TRP A 272 -1.64 4.50 -12.90
C TRP A 272 -0.83 5.80 -12.76
N PRO A 273 -1.13 6.85 -13.56
CA PRO A 273 -1.97 6.83 -14.76
C PRO A 273 -1.38 5.93 -15.86
N ARG A 274 -2.24 5.38 -16.72
CA ARG A 274 -1.80 4.56 -17.86
C ARG A 274 -1.24 5.45 -18.96
N ASP A 275 -0.36 4.91 -19.79
CA ASP A 275 0.15 5.65 -20.95
C ASP A 275 -1.01 6.06 -21.85
N GLY A 276 -1.13 7.36 -22.14
CA GLY A 276 -2.24 7.95 -22.88
C GLY A 276 -3.43 8.46 -22.03
N ASP A 277 -3.39 8.30 -20.70
CA ASP A 277 -4.33 9.00 -19.82
C ASP A 277 -3.92 10.49 -19.73
N ASP A 278 -4.50 11.35 -20.56
CA ASP A 278 -4.32 12.83 -20.53
C ASP A 278 -4.92 13.49 -19.26
N ASN A 279 -5.36 12.69 -18.31
CA ASN A 279 -6.12 13.12 -17.14
C ASN A 279 -5.21 13.50 -15.96
N ALA A 280 -4.29 14.43 -16.21
CA ALA A 280 -3.45 15.07 -15.18
C ALA A 280 -4.26 15.82 -14.08
N GLY A 281 -5.60 15.82 -14.15
CA GLY A 281 -6.50 16.44 -13.17
C GLY A 281 -7.75 15.64 -12.82
N ALA A 282 -7.89 14.37 -13.24
CA ALA A 282 -9.06 13.58 -12.84
C ALA A 282 -8.92 13.10 -11.39
N THR A 283 -9.70 13.70 -10.51
CA THR A 283 -9.94 13.27 -9.12
C THR A 283 -10.91 12.08 -9.04
N ASP A 284 -11.38 11.59 -10.20
CA ASP A 284 -12.32 10.49 -10.29
C ASP A 284 -11.58 9.17 -10.06
N VAL A 285 -11.55 8.72 -8.79
CA VAL A 285 -11.01 7.42 -8.39
C VAL A 285 -11.93 6.34 -8.94
N ARG A 286 -11.74 6.00 -10.21
CA ARG A 286 -12.38 4.82 -10.79
C ARG A 286 -11.74 3.58 -10.17
N SER A 287 -12.57 2.62 -9.78
CA SER A 287 -12.10 1.35 -9.25
C SER A 287 -11.08 0.73 -10.20
N ILE A 288 -9.87 0.49 -9.71
CA ILE A 288 -8.89 -0.34 -10.42
C ILE A 288 -9.40 -1.78 -10.25
N ALA A 289 -9.92 -2.36 -11.34
CA ALA A 289 -10.38 -3.73 -11.40
C ALA A 289 -9.21 -4.72 -11.44
#